data_AF-A0A1M5SQ32-F1
#
_entry.id   AF-A0A1M5SQ32-F1
#
_cell.length_a   1.000
_cell.length_b   1.000
_cell.length_c   1.000
_cell.angle_alpha   90.00
_cell.angle_beta   90.00
_cell.angle_gamma   90.00
#
_symmetry.space_group_name_H-M   'P 1'
#
loop_
_entity.id
_entity.type
_entity.pdbx_description
1 polymer ?
#
loop_
_entity_poly.entity_id
_entity_poly.type
_entity_poly.pdbx_seq_one_letter_code
_entity_poly.pdbx_strand_id
1 'polypeptide(L)'
;MINEIINLLLGSLFLSTLLGYDKFLLSLLISFLTWIVIFPGKYNFLLLILEILKNIPKVIIEAVAILFLKNEKISMEKYKDDFEMLRKIIVITLTPKTIVFEHDEDYIYIHKIDKG
;
A
#
# COMPACT_ATOMS: atom_id res chain seq x y z
N MET A 1 2.06 -0.14 12.85
CA MET A 1 1.84 -0.71 11.51
C MET A 1 3.11 -1.31 10.90
N ILE A 2 4.16 -0.51 10.67
CA ILE A 2 5.44 -0.98 10.08
C ILE A 2 6.07 -2.11 10.90
N ASN A 3 6.15 -1.95 12.22
CA ASN A 3 6.71 -2.97 13.12
C ASN A 3 5.90 -4.28 13.11
N GLU A 4 4.58 -4.23 12.93
CA GLU A 4 3.73 -5.43 12.89
C GLU A 4 3.87 -6.18 11.56
N ILE A 5 4.02 -5.45 10.45
CA ILE A 5 4.30 -6.03 9.13
C ILE A 5 5.70 -6.68 9.11
N ILE A 6 6.70 -6.01 9.70
CA ILE A 6 8.05 -6.55 9.86
C ILE A 6 8.02 -7.84 10.69
N ASN A 7 7.26 -7.87 11.78
CA ASN A 7 7.12 -9.07 12.60
C ASN A 7 6.43 -10.23 11.87
N LEU A 8 5.44 -9.94 11.02
CA LEU A 8 4.75 -10.96 10.20
C LEU A 8 5.68 -11.51 9.11
N LEU A 9 6.48 -10.65 8.48
CA LEU A 9 7.51 -11.05 7.51
C LEU A 9 8.61 -11.90 8.19
N LEU A 10 9.11 -11.48 9.34
CA LEU A 10 10.09 -12.25 10.11
C LEU A 10 9.53 -13.60 10.58
N GLY A 11 8.28 -13.63 11.04
CA GLY A 11 7.60 -14.86 11.42
C GLY A 11 7.42 -15.84 10.26
N SER A 12 7.06 -15.35 9.08
CA SER A 12 6.91 -16.19 7.88
C SER A 12 8.25 -16.68 7.32
N LEU A 13 9.30 -15.86 7.39
CA LEU A 13 10.68 -16.27 7.08
C LEU A 13 11.20 -17.34 8.05
N PHE A 14 10.91 -17.18 9.34
CA PHE A 14 11.26 -18.16 10.36
C PHE A 14 10.52 -19.49 10.16
N LEU A 15 9.21 -19.44 9.90
CA LEU A 15 8.41 -20.64 9.64
C LEU A 15 8.83 -21.35 8.34
N SER A 16 9.16 -20.61 7.29
CA SER A 16 9.57 -21.19 6.01
C SER A 16 10.96 -21.83 6.05
N THR A 17 11.89 -21.28 6.86
CA THR A 17 13.19 -21.93 7.13
C THR A 17 13.06 -23.18 8.00
N LEU A 18 12.07 -23.23 8.91
CA LEU A 18 11.78 -24.40 9.75
C LEU A 18 11.02 -25.52 9.03
N LEU A 19 10.05 -25.17 8.18
CA LEU A 19 9.12 -26.13 7.56
C LEU A 19 9.56 -26.60 6.17
N GLY A 20 10.52 -25.91 5.56
CA GLY A 20 10.96 -26.15 4.19
C GLY A 20 10.31 -25.18 3.19
N TYR A 21 11.06 -24.82 2.15
CA TYR A 21 10.64 -23.89 1.10
C TYR A 21 9.41 -24.38 0.32
N ASP A 22 9.20 -25.69 0.23
CA ASP A 22 8.02 -26.33 -0.35
C ASP A 22 6.72 -25.99 0.41
N LYS A 23 6.84 -25.55 1.66
CA LYS A 23 5.73 -25.16 2.54
C LYS A 23 5.68 -23.65 2.81
N PHE A 24 6.27 -22.85 1.93
CA PHE A 24 6.21 -21.39 2.02
C PHE A 24 4.77 -20.85 2.09
N LEU A 25 3.87 -21.37 1.23
CA LEU A 25 2.44 -21.01 1.23
C LEU A 25 1.76 -21.34 2.57
N LEU A 26 2.07 -22.50 3.15
CA LEU A 26 1.55 -22.92 4.44
C LEU A 26 2.07 -22.03 5.57
N SER A 27 3.35 -21.65 5.51
CA SER A 27 3.99 -20.74 6.47
C SER A 27 3.35 -19.35 6.44
N LEU A 28 3.07 -18.84 5.23
CA LEU A 28 2.41 -17.56 5.03
C LEU A 28 0.95 -17.57 5.53
N LEU A 29 0.24 -18.67 5.29
CA LEU A 29 -1.12 -18.88 5.80
C LEU A 29 -1.15 -18.93 7.34
N ILE A 30 -0.22 -19.66 7.96
CA ILE A 30 -0.11 -19.75 9.42
C ILE A 30 0.19 -18.38 10.03
N SER A 31 1.19 -17.65 9.52
CA SER A 31 1.52 -16.30 10.01
C SER A 31 0.34 -15.34 9.87
N PHE A 32 -0.43 -15.45 8.79
CA PHE A 32 -1.63 -14.65 8.58
C PHE A 32 -2.74 -14.98 9.58
N LEU A 33 -3.01 -16.27 9.82
CA LEU A 33 -3.97 -16.71 10.84
C LEU A 33 -3.56 -16.28 12.25
N THR A 34 -2.27 -16.41 12.59
CA THR A 34 -1.75 -15.97 13.89
C THR A 34 -1.92 -14.46 14.07
N TRP A 35 -1.69 -13.67 13.01
CA TRP A 35 -1.87 -12.23 13.06
C TRP A 35 -3.35 -11.82 13.26
N ILE A 36 -4.29 -12.50 12.60
CA ILE A 36 -5.74 -12.28 12.79
C ILE A 36 -6.15 -12.58 14.24
N VAL A 37 -5.62 -13.65 14.82
CA VAL A 37 -5.92 -14.07 16.21
C VAL A 37 -5.32 -13.10 17.24
N ILE A 38 -4.14 -12.55 16.98
CA ILE A 38 -3.45 -11.62 17.90
C ILE A 38 -4.06 -10.20 17.84
N PHE A 39 -4.58 -9.78 16.67
CA PHE A 39 -5.17 -8.46 16.49
C PHE A 39 -6.64 -8.50 16.02
N PRO A 40 -7.55 -9.12 16.79
CA PRO A 40 -8.94 -9.23 16.39
C PRO A 40 -9.61 -7.85 16.37
N GLY A 41 -10.21 -7.48 15.22
CA GLY A 41 -11.07 -6.29 15.09
C GLY A 41 -10.38 -4.93 14.91
N LYS A 42 -9.04 -4.87 14.89
CA LYS A 42 -8.31 -3.59 14.79
C LYS A 42 -8.26 -3.02 13.36
N TYR A 43 -8.32 -3.88 12.34
CA TYR A 43 -8.29 -3.46 10.93
C TYR A 43 -9.20 -4.35 10.06
N ASN A 44 -10.06 -3.72 9.26
CA ASN A 44 -10.90 -4.36 8.25
C ASN A 44 -10.02 -4.77 7.03
N PHE A 45 -9.05 -5.65 7.26
CA PHE A 45 -7.99 -6.02 6.31
C PHE A 45 -8.56 -6.57 4.99
N LEU A 46 -9.71 -7.24 5.04
CA LEU A 46 -10.47 -7.68 3.88
C LEU A 46 -10.92 -6.52 2.98
N LEU A 47 -11.40 -5.42 3.55
CA LEU A 47 -11.77 -4.22 2.77
C LEU A 47 -10.53 -3.59 2.13
N LEU A 48 -9.40 -3.56 2.84
CA LEU A 48 -8.14 -3.03 2.32
C LEU A 48 -7.63 -3.87 1.13
N ILE A 49 -7.66 -5.20 1.26
CA ILE A 49 -7.31 -6.12 0.16
C ILE A 49 -8.24 -5.91 -1.04
N LEU A 50 -9.55 -5.78 -0.82
CA LEU A 50 -10.52 -5.57 -1.89
C LEU A 50 -10.31 -4.24 -2.62
N GLU A 51 -9.99 -3.16 -1.90
CA GLU A 51 -9.64 -1.87 -2.50
C GLU A 51 -8.34 -1.96 -3.32
N ILE A 52 -7.32 -2.67 -2.82
CA ILE A 52 -6.06 -2.88 -3.53
C ILE A 52 -6.30 -3.67 -4.83
N LEU A 53 -7.01 -4.80 -4.74
CA LEU A 53 -7.31 -5.64 -5.91
C LEU A 53 -8.15 -4.91 -6.96
N LYS A 54 -9.07 -4.04 -6.54
CA LYS A 54 -9.89 -3.24 -7.45
C LYS A 54 -9.08 -2.19 -8.21
N ASN A 55 -8.06 -1.60 -7.57
CA ASN A 55 -7.33 -0.46 -8.13
C ASN A 55 -6.04 -0.83 -8.87
N ILE A 56 -5.41 -1.98 -8.56
CA ILE A 56 -4.20 -2.47 -9.26
C ILE A 56 -4.35 -2.50 -10.79
N PRO A 57 -5.43 -3.05 -11.38
CA PRO A 57 -5.56 -3.11 -12.83
C PRO A 57 -5.66 -1.72 -13.47
N LYS A 58 -6.30 -0.78 -12.78
CA LYS A 58 -6.49 0.58 -13.24
C LYS A 58 -5.17 1.35 -13.29
N VAL A 59 -4.34 1.19 -12.25
CA VAL A 59 -3.01 1.81 -12.17
C VAL A 59 -2.08 1.31 -13.27
N ILE A 60 -2.12 0.01 -13.60
CA ILE A 60 -1.31 -0.55 -14.68
C ILE A 60 -1.67 0.05 -16.05
N ILE A 61 -2.96 0.18 -16.35
CA ILE A 61 -3.45 0.75 -17.62
C ILE A 61 -3.01 2.22 -17.75
N GLU A 62 -3.08 2.97 -16.66
CA GLU A 62 -2.77 4.39 -16.67
C GLU A 62 -1.27 4.69 -16.60
N ALA A 63 -0.47 3.81 -15.97
CA ALA A 63 0.99 3.88 -16.04
C ALA A 63 1.50 3.78 -17.48
N VAL A 64 0.85 2.97 -18.33
CA VAL A 64 1.15 2.90 -19.77
C VAL A 64 0.71 4.18 -20.50
N ALA A 65 -0.44 4.76 -20.13
CA ALA A 65 -0.94 5.99 -20.73
C ALA A 65 -0.11 7.23 -20.35
N ILE A 66 0.50 7.24 -19.16
CA ILE A 66 1.34 8.31 -18.63
C ILE A 66 2.63 8.47 -19.45
N LEU A 67 3.17 7.39 -20.04
CA LEU A 67 4.33 7.47 -20.94
C LEU A 67 4.13 8.39 -22.16
N PHE A 68 2.87 8.73 -22.47
CA PHE A 68 2.50 9.59 -23.61
C PHE A 68 2.10 11.03 -23.21
N LEU A 69 2.15 11.41 -21.92
CA LEU A 69 1.73 12.73 -21.43
C LEU A 69 2.92 13.49 -20.82
N LYS A 70 3.11 14.75 -21.25
CA LYS A 70 4.34 15.54 -21.00
C LYS A 70 4.18 16.72 -20.03
N ASN A 71 2.99 16.91 -19.45
CA ASN A 71 2.69 18.06 -18.60
C ASN A 71 2.59 17.65 -17.14
N GLU A 72 3.60 18.04 -16.37
CA GLU A 72 3.74 17.77 -14.94
C GLU A 72 3.33 19.00 -14.13
N LYS A 73 2.49 18.81 -13.10
CA LYS A 73 2.08 19.84 -12.14
C LYS A 73 2.24 19.31 -10.73
N ILE A 74 2.79 20.12 -9.82
CA ILE A 74 2.90 19.78 -8.41
C ILE A 74 1.72 20.39 -7.66
N SER A 75 1.03 19.59 -6.84
CA SER A 75 -0.02 20.06 -5.94
C SER A 75 0.21 19.58 -4.51
N MET A 76 -0.20 20.37 -3.53
CA MET A 76 0.02 20.09 -2.10
C MET A 76 -1.32 19.82 -1.40
N GLU A 77 -1.35 18.84 -0.50
CA GLU A 77 -2.54 18.51 0.27
C GLU A 77 -2.22 18.34 1.76
N LYS A 78 -2.97 19.04 2.63
CA LYS A 78 -2.78 19.00 4.08
C LYS A 78 -3.38 17.73 4.69
N TYR A 79 -2.78 17.17 5.74
CA TYR A 79 -3.34 16.08 6.55
C TYR A 79 -3.28 16.40 8.05
N LYS A 80 -4.03 15.66 8.90
CA LYS A 80 -4.14 15.92 10.34
C LYS A 80 -3.44 14.91 11.23
N ASP A 81 -3.33 13.66 10.78
CA ASP A 81 -2.70 12.58 11.52
C ASP A 81 -2.03 11.56 10.58
N ASP A 82 -1.13 10.73 11.11
CA ASP A 82 -0.35 9.75 10.35
C ASP A 82 -1.22 8.75 9.57
N PHE A 83 -2.41 8.43 10.09
CA PHE A 83 -3.32 7.51 9.43
C PHE A 83 -4.02 8.18 8.24
N GLU A 84 -4.45 9.43 8.40
CA GLU A 84 -4.96 10.26 7.31
C GLU A 84 -3.89 10.48 6.24
N MET A 85 -2.64 10.73 6.65
CA MET A 85 -1.50 10.83 5.74
C MET A 85 -1.37 9.58 4.89
N LEU A 86 -1.24 8.41 5.53
CA LEU A 86 -1.10 7.12 4.84
C LEU A 86 -2.28 6.85 3.90
N ARG A 87 -3.50 7.08 4.37
CA ARG A 87 -4.72 6.91 3.56
C ARG A 87 -4.67 7.80 2.31
N LYS A 88 -4.32 9.08 2.46
CA LYS A 88 -4.19 10.01 1.34
C LYS A 88 -3.11 9.56 0.37
N ILE A 89 -1.92 9.17 0.86
CA ILE A 89 -0.82 8.67 0.02
C ILE A 89 -1.28 7.50 -0.85
N ILE A 90 -1.95 6.51 -0.26
CA ILE A 90 -2.44 5.34 -0.98
C ILE A 90 -3.51 5.74 -2.00
N VAL A 91 -4.51 6.54 -1.60
CA VAL A 91 -5.59 6.97 -2.49
C VAL A 91 -5.06 7.80 -3.66
N ILE A 92 -4.14 8.73 -3.41
CA ILE A 92 -3.55 9.59 -4.43
C ILE A 92 -2.66 8.78 -5.37
N THR A 93 -1.82 7.88 -4.86
CA THR A 93 -0.92 7.07 -5.70
C THR A 93 -1.68 6.03 -6.54
N LEU A 94 -2.84 5.58 -6.06
CA LEU A 94 -3.75 4.73 -6.82
C LEU A 94 -4.72 5.52 -7.72
N THR A 95 -4.71 6.86 -7.62
CA THR A 95 -5.51 7.73 -8.48
C THR A 95 -4.78 7.95 -9.81
N PRO A 96 -5.49 7.86 -10.94
CA PRO A 96 -4.95 8.12 -12.26
C PRO A 96 -4.09 9.36 -12.34
N LYS A 97 -2.89 9.25 -12.92
CA LYS A 97 -2.01 10.38 -13.23
C LYS A 97 -1.54 11.16 -12.01
N THR A 98 -1.64 10.59 -10.82
CA THR A 98 -1.15 11.23 -9.60
C THR A 98 -0.22 10.30 -8.84
N ILE A 99 0.90 10.81 -8.37
CA ILE A 99 1.83 10.08 -7.51
C ILE A 99 2.29 10.97 -6.38
N VAL A 100 2.27 10.45 -5.16
CA VAL A 100 2.94 11.13 -4.04
C VAL A 100 4.42 10.84 -4.11
N PHE A 101 5.24 11.88 -4.03
CA PHE A 101 6.70 11.73 -4.05
C PHE A 101 7.37 12.14 -2.72
N GLU A 102 6.73 13.01 -1.93
CA GLU A 102 7.28 13.49 -0.66
C GLU A 102 6.16 13.91 0.30
N HIS A 103 6.47 13.94 1.59
CA HIS A 103 5.60 14.50 2.62
C HIS A 103 6.43 15.18 3.72
N ASP A 104 5.91 16.29 4.23
CA ASP A 104 6.40 17.00 5.43
C ASP A 104 5.38 16.87 6.56
N GLU A 105 5.65 17.42 7.75
CA GLU A 105 4.83 17.25 8.97
C GLU A 105 3.31 17.44 8.79
N ASP A 106 2.91 18.36 7.90
CA ASP A 106 1.52 18.73 7.67
C ASP A 106 1.03 18.45 6.24
N TYR A 107 1.91 18.18 5.27
CA TYR A 107 1.59 18.25 3.84
C TYR A 107 2.11 17.06 3.05
N ILE A 108 1.32 16.63 2.07
CA ILE A 108 1.70 15.64 1.06
C ILE A 108 1.91 16.35 -0.28
N TYR A 109 3.04 16.08 -0.92
CA TYR A 109 3.38 16.60 -2.25
C TYR A 109 2.99 15.59 -3.32
N ILE A 110 2.13 16.05 -4.22
CA ILE A 110 1.49 15.23 -5.25
C ILE A 110 1.97 15.71 -6.61
N HIS A 111 2.61 14.82 -7.34
CA HIS A 111 2.86 15.01 -8.76
C HIS A 111 1.60 14.65 -9.54
N LYS A 112 1.05 15.59 -10.30
CA LYS A 112 -0.13 15.43 -11.15
C LYS A 112 0.28 15.55 -12.60
N ILE A 113 -0.08 14.57 -13.41
CA ILE A 113 0.16 14.56 -14.84
C ILE A 113 -1.11 15.05 -15.53
N ASP A 114 -1.06 16.27 -16.06
CA ASP A 114 -2.20 16.94 -16.66
C ASP A 114 -2.33 16.58 -18.14
N LYS A 115 -3.57 16.50 -18.64
CA LYS A 115 -3.79 16.50 -20.09
C LYS A 115 -3.80 17.96 -20.51
N GLY A 116 -2.71 18.42 -21.12
CA GLY A 116 -2.73 19.68 -21.89
C GLY A 116 -3.86 19.66 -22.92
#